data_AF-A0A3M2BAF8-F1
#
_entry.id   AF-A0A3M2BAF8-F1
#
_cell.length_a   1.000
_cell.length_b   1.000
_cell.length_c   1.000
_cell.angle_alpha   90.00
_cell.angle_beta   90.00
_cell.angle_gamma   90.00
#
_symmetry.space_group_name_H-M   'P 1'
#
loop_
_entity.id
_entity.type
_entity.pdbx_description
1 polymer ?
#
loop_
_entity_poly.entity_id
_entity_poly.type
_entity_poly.pdbx_seq_one_letter_code
_entity_poly.pdbx_strand_id
1 'polypeptide(L)'
;MDGYTTREVADILGLSSARVRAFVRDDLLTPSRGHRNEYRFSFSDIVLLRTLRDLAASGVPPRRMRRALRSLRAQLPEGRPLSAVRVSSDGESVLVHDADTVWEPESGQLRIDFAVADLAQAAAPLALARSERHAAAASLDADAWFEMGADLEVVAPERAAMAYRQALALSPGHVHAHLNLGRLLHEDGALAEAESHYRQALAADPRSATAAFNLGVALEDQGRMDEAAQAYERALRNDPAFASAHFNLSRLYEAMGRSTDALRHLADYKRLKGSEA
;
A
#
# COMPACT_ATOMS: atom_id res chain seq x y z
N MET A 1 4.50 41.12 7.25
CA MET A 1 4.77 39.94 8.09
C MET A 1 6.16 39.46 7.72
N ASP A 2 7.11 39.56 8.65
CA ASP A 2 8.49 39.14 8.41
C ASP A 2 8.52 37.62 8.22
N GLY A 3 9.00 37.17 7.06
CA GLY A 3 9.11 35.74 6.76
C GLY A 3 10.11 35.03 7.67
N TYR A 4 10.03 33.71 7.69
CA TYR A 4 10.90 32.83 8.46
C TYR A 4 12.34 32.91 7.93
N THR A 5 13.32 32.92 8.82
CA THR A 5 14.74 32.86 8.45
C THR A 5 15.12 31.45 8.01
N THR A 6 16.25 31.32 7.29
CA THR A 6 16.81 30.00 6.94
C THR A 6 16.97 29.07 8.13
N ARG A 7 17.34 29.60 9.31
CA ARG A 7 17.57 28.80 10.52
C ARG A 7 16.26 28.26 11.09
N GLU A 8 15.25 29.12 11.23
CA GLU A 8 13.93 28.71 11.71
C GLU A 8 13.31 27.67 10.79
N VAL A 9 13.42 27.85 9.47
CA VAL A 9 12.94 26.86 8.49
C VAL A 9 13.70 25.53 8.59
N ALA A 10 15.02 25.59 8.78
CA ALA A 10 15.84 24.40 8.97
C ALA A 10 15.39 23.62 10.21
N ASP A 11 15.15 24.31 11.33
CA ASP A 11 14.69 23.72 12.59
C ASP A 11 13.28 23.11 12.44
N ILE A 12 12.34 23.83 11.83
CA ILE A 12 10.95 23.36 11.60
C ILE A 12 10.92 22.08 10.75
N LEU A 13 11.80 21.98 9.74
CA LEU A 13 11.77 20.88 8.77
C LEU A 13 12.76 19.75 9.10
N GLY A 14 13.53 19.87 10.18
CA GLY A 14 14.59 18.91 10.52
C GLY A 14 15.68 18.84 9.44
N LEU A 15 15.95 19.96 8.76
CA LEU A 15 16.95 20.08 7.70
C LEU A 15 18.18 20.84 8.19
N SER A 16 19.31 20.71 7.50
CA SER A 16 20.43 21.63 7.72
C SER A 16 20.18 22.95 6.99
N SER A 17 20.63 24.07 7.57
CA SER A 17 20.60 25.39 6.90
C SER A 17 21.30 25.38 5.54
N ALA A 18 22.30 24.51 5.36
CA ALA A 18 22.97 24.32 4.07
C ALA A 18 22.04 23.67 3.03
N ARG A 19 21.23 22.70 3.45
CA ARG A 19 20.25 22.02 2.58
C ARG A 19 19.08 22.94 2.22
N VAL A 20 18.59 23.75 3.16
CA VAL A 20 17.59 24.80 2.87
C VAL A 20 18.11 25.80 1.83
N ARG A 21 19.36 26.28 1.99
CA ARG A 21 20.00 27.16 0.99
C ARG A 21 20.26 26.46 -0.34
N ALA A 22 20.52 25.15 -0.34
CA ALA A 22 20.71 24.40 -1.57
C ALA A 22 19.44 24.45 -2.44
N PHE A 23 18.25 24.26 -1.87
CA PHE A 23 16.99 24.37 -2.62
C PHE A 23 16.80 25.76 -3.26
N VAL A 24 17.21 26.84 -2.59
CA VAL A 24 17.16 28.20 -3.17
C VAL A 24 18.20 28.40 -4.28
N ARG A 25 19.45 27.96 -4.08
CA ARG A 25 20.50 28.01 -5.13
C ARG A 25 20.12 27.17 -6.35
N ASP A 26 19.33 26.15 -6.12
CA ASP A 26 18.83 25.23 -7.12
C ASP A 26 17.61 25.77 -7.87
N ASP A 27 17.19 27.01 -7.62
CA ASP A 27 16.05 27.65 -8.27
C ASP A 27 14.73 26.88 -8.07
N LEU A 28 14.63 26.12 -6.97
CA LEU A 28 13.42 25.42 -6.57
C LEU A 28 12.49 26.32 -5.76
N LEU A 29 13.02 27.43 -5.23
CA LEU A 29 12.34 28.41 -4.37
C LEU A 29 12.89 29.81 -4.62
N THR A 30 12.02 30.81 -4.51
CA THR A 30 12.38 32.23 -4.65
C THR A 30 11.90 33.04 -3.43
N PRO A 31 12.44 32.75 -2.23
CA PRO A 31 12.06 33.49 -1.02
C PRO A 31 12.48 34.97 -1.12
N SER A 32 11.79 35.84 -0.39
CA SER A 32 12.12 37.26 -0.35
C SER A 32 13.42 37.52 0.43
N ARG A 33 13.94 38.74 0.32
CA ARG A 33 15.14 39.18 1.04
C ARG A 33 14.76 40.17 2.14
N GLY A 34 15.29 39.97 3.34
CA GLY A 34 15.16 40.91 4.44
C GLY A 34 16.14 42.08 4.34
N HIS A 35 16.08 42.97 5.32
CA HIS A 35 16.87 44.21 5.37
C HIS A 35 18.39 43.99 5.43
N ARG A 36 18.86 42.82 5.86
CA ARG A 36 20.29 42.44 5.88
C ARG A 36 20.62 41.43 4.76
N ASN A 37 19.81 41.41 3.70
CA ASN A 37 19.92 40.51 2.55
C ASN A 37 19.82 39.01 2.90
N GLU A 38 19.25 38.68 4.05
CA GLU A 38 18.96 37.32 4.48
C GLU A 38 17.69 36.78 3.80
N TYR A 39 17.62 35.47 3.56
CA TYR A 39 16.42 34.84 3.01
C TYR A 39 15.27 34.87 4.02
N ARG A 40 14.10 35.27 3.51
CA ARG A 40 12.83 35.32 4.24
C ARG A 40 11.82 34.44 3.51
N PHE A 41 11.52 33.30 4.13
CA PHE A 41 10.61 32.29 3.60
C PHE A 41 9.19 32.60 4.05
N SER A 42 8.25 32.55 3.12
CA SER A 42 6.82 32.54 3.42
C SER A 42 6.39 31.19 3.98
N PHE A 43 5.18 31.12 4.51
CA PHE A 43 4.59 29.83 4.90
C PHE A 43 4.47 28.88 3.69
N SER A 44 4.11 29.39 2.52
CA SER A 44 4.05 28.61 1.28
C SER A 44 5.41 28.02 0.89
N ASP A 45 6.50 28.73 1.14
CA ASP A 45 7.85 28.22 0.89
C ASP A 45 8.22 27.08 1.85
N ILE A 46 7.76 27.14 3.11
CA ILE A 46 7.95 26.06 4.08
C ILE A 46 7.20 24.79 3.66
N VAL A 47 5.95 24.95 3.22
CA VAL A 47 5.15 23.82 2.72
C VAL A 47 5.83 23.19 1.51
N LEU A 48 6.30 24.00 0.56
CA LEU A 48 7.02 23.51 -0.61
C LEU A 48 8.36 22.84 -0.25
N LEU A 49 9.11 23.39 0.72
CA LEU A 49 10.34 22.78 1.22
C LEU A 49 10.11 21.43 1.89
N ARG A 50 9.02 21.28 2.64
CA ARG A 50 8.61 19.98 3.21
C ARG A 50 8.41 18.96 2.10
N THR A 51 7.64 19.32 1.07
CA THR A 51 7.42 18.48 -0.11
C THR A 51 8.72 18.10 -0.81
N LEU A 52 9.60 19.08 -1.05
CA LEU A 52 10.89 18.84 -1.71
C LEU A 52 11.81 17.92 -0.89
N ARG A 53 11.80 18.05 0.44
CA ARG A 53 12.50 17.14 1.34
C ARG A 53 11.95 15.72 1.21
N ASP A 54 10.64 15.57 1.23
CA ASP A 54 9.99 14.26 1.20
C ASP A 54 10.26 13.57 -0.15
N LEU A 55 10.15 14.30 -1.27
CA LEU A 55 10.57 13.80 -2.59
C LEU A 55 12.05 13.37 -2.63
N ALA A 56 12.93 14.13 -1.97
CA ALA A 56 14.35 13.82 -1.93
C ALA A 56 14.65 12.59 -1.08
N ALA A 57 13.86 12.35 -0.02
CA ALA A 57 13.96 11.15 0.81
C ALA A 57 13.51 9.90 0.04
N SER A 58 12.55 10.05 -0.86
CA SER A 58 12.08 8.99 -1.78
C SER A 58 13.02 8.71 -2.96
N GLY A 59 14.18 9.37 -3.04
CA GLY A 59 15.17 9.13 -4.09
C GLY A 59 14.95 9.91 -5.38
N VAL A 60 13.98 10.83 -5.44
CA VAL A 60 13.77 11.68 -6.63
C VAL A 60 15.00 12.61 -6.81
N PRO A 61 15.62 12.67 -7.99
CA PRO A 61 16.80 13.50 -8.19
C PRO A 61 16.45 15.00 -8.30
N PRO A 62 17.31 15.93 -7.84
CA PRO A 62 17.03 17.36 -7.85
C PRO A 62 16.68 17.93 -9.24
N ARG A 63 17.27 17.39 -10.30
CA ARG A 63 16.97 17.79 -11.69
C ARG A 63 15.52 17.51 -12.06
N ARG A 64 14.97 16.39 -11.61
CA ARG A 64 13.59 15.97 -11.88
C ARG A 64 12.61 16.82 -11.07
N MET A 65 12.89 17.06 -9.79
CA MET A 65 12.11 18.02 -8.98
C MET A 65 12.00 19.39 -9.65
N ARG A 66 13.12 19.94 -10.16
CA ARG A 66 13.13 21.23 -10.87
C ARG A 66 12.30 21.22 -12.14
N ARG A 67 12.32 20.12 -12.89
CA ARG A 67 11.55 19.99 -14.14
C ARG A 67 10.06 19.85 -13.83
N ALA A 68 9.71 18.98 -12.89
CA ALA A 68 8.35 18.79 -12.41
C ALA A 68 7.74 20.09 -11.87
N LEU A 69 8.44 20.83 -11.01
CA LEU A 69 7.94 22.10 -10.46
C LEU A 69 7.78 23.18 -11.51
N ARG A 70 8.71 23.30 -12.47
CA ARG A 70 8.56 24.24 -13.59
C ARG A 70 7.37 23.89 -14.47
N SER A 71 7.20 22.61 -14.79
CA SER A 71 6.07 22.15 -15.60
C SER A 71 4.75 22.38 -14.87
N LEU A 72 4.68 22.03 -13.59
CA LEU A 72 3.51 22.26 -12.75
C LEU A 72 3.16 23.75 -12.67
N ARG A 73 4.15 24.63 -12.45
CA ARG A 73 3.96 26.08 -12.41
C ARG A 73 3.34 26.62 -13.71
N ALA A 74 3.72 26.06 -14.85
CA ALA A 74 3.19 26.45 -16.16
C ALA A 74 1.77 25.91 -16.43
N GLN A 75 1.38 24.83 -15.75
CA GLN A 75 0.06 24.19 -15.89
C GLN A 75 -0.98 24.78 -14.94
N LEU A 76 -0.56 25.38 -13.81
CA LEU A 76 -1.47 26.00 -12.86
C LEU A 76 -2.01 27.35 -13.40
N PRO A 77 -3.29 27.68 -13.15
CA PRO A 77 -3.84 29.01 -13.46
C PRO A 77 -3.01 30.14 -12.84
N GLU A 78 -2.92 31.27 -13.54
CA GLU A 78 -2.19 32.45 -13.05
C GLU A 78 -2.68 32.85 -11.64
N GLY A 79 -1.73 33.11 -10.74
CA GLY A 79 -2.01 33.44 -9.34
C GLY A 79 -2.28 32.25 -8.42
N ARG A 80 -2.47 31.02 -8.94
CA ARG A 80 -2.63 29.83 -8.09
C ARG A 80 -1.26 29.36 -7.56
N PRO A 81 -1.05 29.28 -6.23
CA PRO A 81 0.24 28.89 -5.67
C PRO A 81 0.47 27.38 -5.81
N LEU A 82 1.74 26.94 -5.88
CA LEU A 82 2.10 25.51 -5.91
C LEU A 82 1.64 24.77 -4.66
N SER A 83 1.46 25.46 -3.53
CA SER A 83 0.91 24.91 -2.29
C SER A 83 -0.58 24.55 -2.38
N ALA A 84 -1.27 24.93 -3.47
CA ALA A 84 -2.70 24.61 -3.68
C ALA A 84 -2.93 23.21 -4.25
N VAL A 85 -1.86 22.48 -4.59
CA VAL A 85 -1.91 21.10 -5.06
C VAL A 85 -1.02 20.23 -4.18
N ARG A 86 -1.38 18.96 -4.03
CA ARG A 86 -0.56 18.01 -3.28
C ARG A 86 0.43 17.35 -4.23
N VAL A 87 1.68 17.20 -3.81
CA VAL A 87 2.73 16.57 -4.63
C VAL A 87 3.31 15.39 -3.85
N SER A 88 3.40 14.24 -4.49
CA SER A 88 3.97 13.01 -3.93
C SER A 88 4.96 12.37 -4.90
N SER A 89 5.66 11.33 -4.47
CA SER A 89 6.51 10.50 -5.34
C SER A 89 5.92 9.10 -5.51
N ASP A 90 6.09 8.53 -6.69
CA ASP A 90 5.91 7.11 -6.99
C ASP A 90 7.20 6.60 -7.65
N GLY A 91 8.02 5.87 -6.87
CA GLY A 91 9.42 5.61 -7.23
C GLY A 91 10.19 6.90 -7.48
N GLU A 92 10.81 7.02 -8.65
CA GLU A 92 11.51 8.25 -9.07
C GLU A 92 10.56 9.32 -9.67
N SER A 93 9.28 9.00 -9.87
CA SER A 93 8.33 9.89 -10.55
C SER A 93 7.67 10.85 -9.58
N VAL A 94 7.44 12.09 -10.02
CA VAL A 94 6.73 13.11 -9.26
C VAL A 94 5.27 13.09 -9.69
N LEU A 95 4.36 12.96 -8.74
CA LEU A 95 2.91 12.97 -8.96
C LEU A 95 2.31 14.22 -8.36
N VAL A 96 1.40 14.86 -9.10
CA VAL A 96 0.60 15.98 -8.64
C VAL A 96 -0.84 15.52 -8.48
N HIS A 97 -1.45 15.90 -7.37
CA HIS A 97 -2.82 15.61 -6.99
C HIS A 97 -3.56 16.94 -6.90
N ASP A 98 -4.60 17.10 -7.73
CA ASP A 98 -5.51 18.24 -7.72
C ASP A 98 -6.95 17.74 -7.84
N ALA A 99 -7.74 17.92 -6.78
CA ALA A 99 -9.04 17.28 -6.62
C ALA A 99 -8.96 15.77 -6.92
N ASP A 100 -9.72 15.28 -7.91
CA ASP A 100 -9.79 13.87 -8.30
C ASP A 100 -8.80 13.50 -9.43
N THR A 101 -7.87 14.39 -9.76
CA THR A 101 -6.92 14.20 -10.85
C THR A 101 -5.53 14.01 -10.29
N VAL A 102 -4.92 12.86 -10.60
CA VAL A 102 -3.51 12.59 -10.36
C VAL A 102 -2.78 12.57 -11.70
N TRP A 103 -1.65 13.27 -11.82
CA TRP A 103 -0.88 13.25 -13.05
C TRP A 103 0.62 13.44 -12.82
N GLU A 104 1.42 12.98 -13.77
CA GLU A 104 2.84 13.32 -13.83
C GLU A 104 3.01 14.66 -14.55
N PRO A 105 3.59 15.69 -13.91
CA PRO A 105 3.65 17.03 -14.47
C PRO A 105 4.59 17.13 -15.66
N GLU A 106 5.58 16.25 -15.81
CA GLU A 106 6.54 16.30 -16.92
C GLU A 106 5.97 15.78 -18.24
N SER A 107 5.21 14.70 -18.18
CA SER A 107 4.58 14.07 -19.35
C SER A 107 3.16 14.56 -19.59
N GLY A 108 2.51 15.11 -18.57
CA GLY A 108 1.07 15.37 -18.58
C GLY A 108 0.23 14.10 -18.48
N GLN A 109 0.85 12.95 -18.23
CA GLN A 109 0.17 11.67 -18.15
C GLN A 109 -0.72 11.62 -16.90
N LEU A 110 -2.03 11.48 -17.11
CA LEU A 110 -2.97 11.18 -16.04
C LEU A 110 -2.68 9.79 -15.47
N ARG A 111 -2.65 9.69 -14.14
CA ARG A 111 -2.58 8.43 -13.42
C ARG A 111 -3.95 8.14 -12.83
N ILE A 112 -4.42 6.92 -13.04
CA ILE A 112 -5.64 6.44 -12.42
C ILE A 112 -5.31 6.14 -10.97
N ASP A 113 -5.90 6.89 -10.04
CA ASP A 113 -5.87 6.59 -8.62
C ASP A 113 -6.99 5.59 -8.33
N PHE A 114 -6.66 4.31 -8.17
CA PHE A 114 -7.60 3.29 -7.71
C PHE A 114 -7.71 3.35 -6.18
N ALA A 115 -7.95 4.53 -5.62
CA ALA A 115 -8.22 4.68 -4.20
C ALA A 115 -9.54 3.95 -3.87
N VAL A 116 -9.43 2.66 -3.51
CA VAL A 116 -10.53 1.74 -3.24
C VAL A 116 -11.45 2.27 -2.12
N ALA A 117 -10.93 3.11 -1.22
CA ALA A 117 -11.65 3.60 -0.05
C ALA A 117 -12.89 4.45 -0.40
N ASP A 118 -12.78 5.39 -1.35
CA ASP A 118 -13.88 6.31 -1.68
C ASP A 118 -14.99 5.58 -2.47
N LEU A 119 -14.61 4.64 -3.35
CA LEU A 119 -15.55 3.78 -4.07
C LEU A 119 -16.26 2.79 -3.14
N ALA A 120 -15.54 2.19 -2.18
CA ALA A 120 -16.16 1.29 -1.21
C ALA A 120 -17.24 2.01 -0.38
N GLN A 121 -17.00 3.26 0.02
CA GLN A 121 -17.99 4.04 0.76
C GLN A 121 -19.22 4.38 -0.10
N ALA A 122 -19.03 4.72 -1.38
CA ALA A 122 -20.13 5.00 -2.31
C ALA A 122 -20.93 3.73 -2.68
N ALA A 123 -20.26 2.58 -2.79
CA ALA A 123 -20.88 1.30 -3.15
C ALA A 123 -21.56 0.61 -1.96
N ALA A 124 -21.19 0.93 -0.72
CA ALA A 124 -21.69 0.25 0.49
C ALA A 124 -23.23 0.17 0.57
N PRO A 125 -24.01 1.25 0.34
CA PRO A 125 -25.47 1.16 0.42
C PRO A 125 -26.07 0.20 -0.62
N LEU A 126 -25.47 0.13 -1.82
CA LEU A 126 -25.91 -0.75 -2.89
C LEU A 126 -25.59 -2.21 -2.58
N ALA A 127 -24.38 -2.49 -2.06
CA ALA A 127 -23.96 -3.83 -1.65
C ALA A 127 -24.87 -4.37 -0.53
N LEU A 128 -25.18 -3.54 0.48
CA LEU A 128 -26.08 -3.91 1.58
C LEU A 128 -27.51 -4.15 1.09
N ALA A 129 -28.06 -3.27 0.25
CA ALA A 129 -29.40 -3.45 -0.32
C ALA A 129 -29.50 -4.67 -1.25
N ARG A 130 -28.42 -5.01 -1.96
CA ARG A 130 -28.34 -6.24 -2.76
C ARG A 130 -28.31 -7.48 -1.87
N SER A 131 -27.49 -7.45 -0.81
CA SER A 131 -27.41 -8.50 0.21
C SER A 131 -28.78 -8.80 0.84
N GLU A 132 -29.54 -7.77 1.20
CA GLU A 132 -30.85 -7.92 1.83
C GLU A 132 -31.91 -8.47 0.87
N ARG A 133 -31.90 -8.03 -0.39
CA ARG A 133 -32.78 -8.58 -1.42
C ARG A 133 -32.50 -10.06 -1.68
N HIS A 134 -31.23 -10.45 -1.72
CA HIS A 134 -30.83 -11.84 -1.89
C HIS A 134 -31.18 -12.71 -0.67
N ALA A 135 -31.02 -12.19 0.54
CA ALA A 135 -31.47 -12.89 1.75
C ALA A 135 -33.00 -13.11 1.76
N ALA A 136 -33.77 -12.22 1.11
CA ALA A 136 -35.22 -12.33 0.99
C ALA A 136 -35.71 -13.21 -0.18
N ALA A 137 -34.87 -13.44 -1.19
CA ALA A 137 -35.21 -14.21 -2.40
C ALA A 137 -34.32 -15.46 -2.50
N ALA A 138 -34.84 -16.63 -2.12
CA ALA A 138 -34.16 -17.93 -2.26
C ALA A 138 -33.75 -18.21 -3.73
N SER A 139 -32.70 -18.96 -4.08
CA SER A 139 -31.59 -19.61 -3.37
C SER A 139 -30.32 -19.32 -4.17
N LEU A 140 -29.32 -18.66 -3.59
CA LEU A 140 -28.04 -18.47 -4.25
C LEU A 140 -27.28 -19.81 -4.33
N ASP A 141 -26.53 -20.02 -5.41
CA ASP A 141 -25.54 -21.09 -5.47
C ASP A 141 -24.25 -20.69 -4.72
N ALA A 142 -23.29 -21.61 -4.64
CA ALA A 142 -22.07 -21.39 -3.87
C ALA A 142 -21.26 -20.18 -4.38
N ASP A 143 -21.15 -20.04 -5.70
CA ASP A 143 -20.37 -18.96 -6.33
C ASP A 143 -21.05 -17.60 -6.11
N ALA A 144 -22.38 -17.53 -6.22
CA ALA A 144 -23.11 -16.30 -5.94
C ALA A 144 -23.05 -15.89 -4.45
N TRP A 145 -23.02 -16.86 -3.53
CA TRP A 145 -22.72 -16.57 -2.12
C TRP A 145 -21.28 -16.09 -1.91
N PHE A 146 -20.31 -16.65 -2.62
CA PHE A 146 -18.91 -16.21 -2.57
C PHE A 146 -18.76 -14.78 -3.09
N GLU A 147 -19.31 -14.47 -4.27
CA GLU A 147 -19.27 -13.11 -4.85
C GLU A 147 -19.95 -12.09 -3.93
N MET A 148 -21.08 -12.47 -3.32
CA MET A 148 -21.73 -11.63 -2.32
C MET A 148 -20.85 -11.40 -1.09
N GLY A 149 -20.10 -12.40 -0.64
CA GLY A 149 -19.12 -12.24 0.42
C GLY A 149 -18.02 -11.25 0.03
N ALA A 150 -17.48 -11.36 -1.18
CA ALA A 150 -16.43 -10.49 -1.71
C ALA A 150 -16.87 -9.02 -1.78
N ASP A 151 -18.09 -8.77 -2.27
CA ASP A 151 -18.71 -7.43 -2.31
C ASP A 151 -18.82 -6.79 -0.91
N LEU A 152 -18.93 -7.61 0.15
CA LEU A 152 -19.19 -7.17 1.51
C LEU A 152 -17.93 -7.05 2.39
N GLU A 153 -16.77 -7.59 1.98
CA GLU A 153 -15.58 -7.70 2.85
C GLU A 153 -15.18 -6.36 3.48
N VAL A 154 -15.21 -5.28 2.68
CA VAL A 154 -14.78 -3.95 3.14
C VAL A 154 -15.86 -3.23 3.95
N VAL A 155 -17.14 -3.47 3.63
CA VAL A 155 -18.27 -2.65 4.13
C VAL A 155 -19.04 -3.32 5.26
N ALA A 156 -19.01 -4.65 5.34
CA ALA A 156 -19.72 -5.46 6.33
C ALA A 156 -19.03 -6.83 6.50
N PRO A 157 -17.84 -6.91 7.13
CA PRO A 157 -17.05 -8.14 7.23
C PRO A 157 -17.81 -9.30 7.90
N GLU A 158 -18.67 -9.00 8.87
CA GLU A 158 -19.53 -10.00 9.51
C GLU A 158 -20.52 -10.65 8.53
N ARG A 159 -21.12 -9.83 7.65
CA ARG A 159 -22.01 -10.33 6.60
C ARG A 159 -21.22 -11.06 5.51
N ALA A 160 -20.00 -10.63 5.20
CA ALA A 160 -19.10 -11.33 4.30
C ALA A 160 -18.76 -12.74 4.82
N ALA A 161 -18.38 -12.84 6.10
CA ALA A 161 -18.10 -14.13 6.73
C ALA A 161 -19.33 -15.06 6.71
N MET A 162 -20.53 -14.54 6.95
CA MET A 162 -21.78 -15.31 6.81
C MET A 162 -21.97 -15.82 5.38
N ALA A 163 -21.78 -14.96 4.37
CA ALA A 163 -21.92 -15.33 2.97
C ALA A 163 -20.92 -16.43 2.56
N TYR A 164 -19.66 -16.34 3.01
CA TYR A 164 -18.68 -17.41 2.78
C TYR A 164 -19.06 -18.72 3.46
N ARG A 165 -19.61 -18.69 4.69
CA ARG A 165 -20.12 -19.91 5.34
C ARG A 165 -21.28 -20.54 4.55
N GLN A 166 -22.15 -19.73 3.94
CA GLN A 166 -23.21 -20.25 3.06
C GLN A 166 -22.63 -20.87 1.78
N ALA A 167 -21.64 -20.22 1.15
CA ALA A 167 -20.93 -20.78 0.00
C ALA A 167 -20.31 -22.15 0.34
N LEU A 168 -19.66 -22.26 1.50
CA LEU A 168 -19.04 -23.50 1.99
C LEU A 168 -20.05 -24.57 2.40
N ALA A 169 -21.24 -24.19 2.85
CA ALA A 169 -22.31 -25.15 3.13
C ALA A 169 -22.83 -25.82 1.84
N LEU A 170 -22.85 -25.09 0.72
CA LEU A 170 -23.25 -25.61 -0.59
C LEU A 170 -22.10 -26.31 -1.32
N SER A 171 -20.87 -25.81 -1.18
CA SER A 171 -19.66 -26.35 -1.78
C SER A 171 -18.53 -26.41 -0.76
N PRO A 172 -18.42 -27.51 0.02
CA PRO A 172 -17.39 -27.65 1.06
C PRO A 172 -15.94 -27.65 0.54
N GLY A 173 -15.73 -27.78 -0.78
CA GLY A 173 -14.42 -27.72 -1.43
C GLY A 173 -14.10 -26.37 -2.06
N HIS A 174 -14.91 -25.32 -1.82
CA HIS A 174 -14.73 -24.03 -2.47
C HIS A 174 -13.48 -23.31 -1.93
N VAL A 175 -12.37 -23.42 -2.67
CA VAL A 175 -11.04 -22.92 -2.27
C VAL A 175 -11.04 -21.44 -1.92
N HIS A 176 -11.63 -20.57 -2.77
CA HIS A 176 -11.60 -19.13 -2.52
C HIS A 176 -12.44 -18.69 -1.31
N ALA A 177 -13.59 -19.34 -1.06
CA ALA A 177 -14.39 -19.07 0.13
C ALA A 177 -13.64 -19.46 1.42
N HIS A 178 -12.91 -20.59 1.42
CA HIS A 178 -12.02 -20.94 2.53
C HIS A 178 -10.89 -19.93 2.73
N LEU A 179 -10.25 -19.47 1.65
CA LEU A 179 -9.18 -18.48 1.71
C LEU A 179 -9.67 -17.15 2.30
N ASN A 180 -10.80 -16.62 1.80
CA ASN A 180 -11.31 -15.33 2.22
C ASN A 180 -11.90 -15.38 3.63
N LEU A 181 -12.67 -16.43 3.98
CA LEU A 181 -13.16 -16.62 5.34
C LEU A 181 -12.01 -16.81 6.33
N GLY A 182 -11.01 -17.62 5.97
CA GLY A 182 -9.81 -17.80 6.79
C GLY A 182 -9.07 -16.48 7.03
N ARG A 183 -8.99 -15.62 6.03
CA ARG A 183 -8.38 -14.28 6.17
C ARG A 183 -9.17 -13.37 7.09
N LEU A 184 -10.50 -13.29 6.96
CA LEU A 184 -11.34 -12.51 7.87
C LEU A 184 -11.20 -12.97 9.32
N LEU A 185 -11.19 -14.28 9.56
CA LEU A 185 -10.98 -14.86 10.90
C LEU A 185 -9.58 -14.58 11.45
N HIS A 186 -8.57 -14.59 10.58
CA HIS A 186 -7.21 -14.23 10.95
C HIS A 186 -7.12 -12.77 11.39
N GLU A 187 -7.75 -11.85 10.64
CA GLU A 187 -7.83 -10.42 10.97
C GLU A 187 -8.59 -10.17 12.29
N ASP A 188 -9.58 -11.02 12.62
CA ASP A 188 -10.31 -10.99 13.90
C ASP A 188 -9.54 -11.68 15.06
N GLY A 189 -8.37 -12.27 14.78
CA GLY A 189 -7.54 -12.96 15.79
C GLY A 189 -7.98 -14.40 16.10
N ALA A 190 -8.98 -14.94 15.39
CA ALA A 190 -9.43 -16.33 15.48
C ALA A 190 -8.46 -17.27 14.72
N LEU A 191 -7.19 -17.29 15.14
CA LEU A 191 -6.09 -17.92 14.40
C LEU A 191 -6.28 -19.43 14.16
N ALA A 192 -6.86 -20.16 15.11
CA ALA A 192 -7.08 -21.61 14.98
C ALA A 192 -8.16 -21.95 13.93
N GLU A 193 -9.17 -21.10 13.82
CA GLU A 193 -10.26 -21.26 12.84
C GLU A 193 -9.77 -20.87 11.44
N ALA A 194 -8.99 -19.79 11.35
CA ALA A 194 -8.29 -19.40 10.13
C ALA A 194 -7.39 -20.53 9.59
N GLU A 195 -6.57 -21.11 10.46
CA GLU A 195 -5.71 -22.25 10.15
C GLU A 195 -6.51 -23.45 9.61
N SER A 196 -7.64 -23.77 10.24
CA SER A 196 -8.54 -24.85 9.79
C SER A 196 -9.02 -24.59 8.35
N HIS A 197 -9.46 -23.38 8.03
CA HIS A 197 -9.91 -23.04 6.68
C HIS A 197 -8.77 -23.05 5.65
N TYR A 198 -7.57 -22.57 5.99
CA TYR A 198 -6.44 -22.67 5.07
C TYR A 198 -6.03 -24.12 4.80
N ARG A 199 -6.13 -25.01 5.80
CA ARG A 199 -5.94 -26.45 5.58
C ARG A 199 -7.03 -27.06 4.70
N GLN A 200 -8.30 -26.65 4.86
CA GLN A 200 -9.38 -27.09 3.98
C GLN A 200 -9.17 -26.61 2.53
N ALA A 201 -8.74 -25.36 2.35
CA ALA A 201 -8.35 -24.84 1.02
C ALA A 201 -7.23 -25.69 0.39
N LEU A 202 -6.21 -26.07 1.16
CA LEU A 202 -5.12 -26.94 0.69
C LEU A 202 -5.51 -28.40 0.48
N ALA A 203 -6.58 -28.87 1.14
CA ALA A 203 -7.12 -30.21 0.90
C ALA A 203 -7.89 -30.24 -0.43
N ALA A 204 -8.62 -29.17 -0.74
CA ALA A 204 -9.34 -29.01 -2.01
C ALA A 204 -8.39 -28.69 -3.19
N ASP A 205 -7.40 -27.81 -2.99
CA ASP A 205 -6.33 -27.53 -3.96
C ASP A 205 -4.94 -27.61 -3.30
N PRO A 206 -4.26 -28.76 -3.40
CA PRO A 206 -2.92 -28.94 -2.86
C PRO A 206 -1.85 -28.04 -3.47
N ARG A 207 -2.10 -27.43 -4.63
CA ARG A 207 -1.17 -26.57 -5.38
C ARG A 207 -1.37 -25.08 -5.10
N SER A 208 -2.36 -24.71 -4.29
CA SER A 208 -2.59 -23.31 -3.94
C SER A 208 -1.42 -22.72 -3.15
N ALA A 209 -0.59 -21.91 -3.81
CA ALA A 209 0.52 -21.19 -3.17
C ALA A 209 -0.02 -20.19 -2.13
N THR A 210 -1.11 -19.49 -2.45
CA THR A 210 -1.78 -18.54 -1.55
C THR A 210 -2.28 -19.21 -0.27
N ALA A 211 -2.91 -20.39 -0.37
CA ALA A 211 -3.38 -21.10 0.83
C ALA A 211 -2.23 -21.60 1.70
N ALA A 212 -1.14 -22.07 1.10
CA ALA A 212 0.07 -22.46 1.81
C ALA A 212 0.75 -21.26 2.49
N PHE A 213 0.80 -20.11 1.81
CA PHE A 213 1.35 -18.88 2.37
C PHE A 213 0.51 -18.37 3.55
N ASN A 214 -0.81 -18.27 3.40
CA ASN A 214 -1.70 -17.80 4.46
C ASN A 214 -1.70 -18.76 5.68
N LEU A 215 -1.58 -20.08 5.43
CA LEU A 215 -1.35 -21.05 6.51
C LEU A 215 -0.03 -20.78 7.24
N GLY A 216 1.04 -20.46 6.52
CA GLY A 216 2.33 -20.09 7.11
C GLY A 216 2.23 -18.87 8.02
N VAL A 217 1.53 -17.82 7.57
CA VAL A 217 1.28 -16.61 8.38
C VAL A 217 0.52 -16.96 9.66
N ALA A 218 -0.59 -17.70 9.55
CA ALA A 218 -1.39 -18.06 10.72
C ALA A 218 -0.62 -18.91 11.74
N LEU A 219 0.23 -19.83 11.26
CA LEU A 219 1.06 -20.67 12.13
C LEU A 219 2.19 -19.85 12.81
N GLU A 220 2.75 -18.87 12.11
CA GLU A 220 3.74 -17.95 12.66
C GLU A 220 3.14 -17.10 13.78
N ASP A 221 1.94 -16.56 13.58
CA ASP A 221 1.21 -15.76 14.58
C ASP A 221 0.79 -16.60 15.80
N GLN A 222 0.64 -17.92 15.64
CA GLN A 222 0.46 -18.87 16.75
C GLN A 222 1.78 -19.28 17.42
N GLY A 223 2.94 -18.82 16.95
CA GLY A 223 4.27 -19.18 17.46
C GLY A 223 4.78 -20.55 17.01
N ARG A 224 4.12 -21.20 16.05
CA ARG A 224 4.47 -22.54 15.52
C ARG A 224 5.45 -22.43 14.37
N MET A 225 6.65 -21.94 14.68
CA MET A 225 7.65 -21.52 13.71
C MET A 225 8.05 -22.62 12.71
N ASP A 226 8.29 -23.86 13.16
CA ASP A 226 8.69 -24.96 12.25
C ASP A 226 7.61 -25.32 11.23
N GLU A 227 6.34 -25.30 11.65
CA GLU A 227 5.22 -25.59 10.75
C GLU A 227 4.96 -24.43 9.79
N ALA A 228 5.13 -23.19 10.26
CA ALA A 228 5.07 -22.01 9.40
C ALA A 228 6.13 -22.07 8.29
N ALA A 229 7.36 -22.46 8.61
CA ALA A 229 8.44 -22.63 7.63
C ALA A 229 8.06 -23.67 6.57
N GLN A 230 7.53 -24.83 6.97
CA GLN A 230 7.08 -25.87 6.04
C GLN A 230 5.95 -25.39 5.12
N ALA A 231 5.03 -24.57 5.64
CA ALA A 231 3.92 -24.01 4.87
C ALA A 231 4.42 -22.97 3.86
N TYR A 232 5.32 -22.05 4.25
CA TYR A 232 5.95 -21.11 3.32
C TYR A 232 6.78 -21.83 2.24
N GLU A 233 7.55 -22.86 2.61
CA GLU A 233 8.28 -23.68 1.63
C GLU A 233 7.34 -24.40 0.67
N ARG A 234 6.16 -24.84 1.14
CA ARG A 234 5.13 -25.40 0.26
C ARG A 234 4.60 -24.35 -0.72
N ALA A 235 4.37 -23.12 -0.27
CA ALA A 235 3.98 -22.02 -1.14
C ALA A 235 5.02 -21.82 -2.26
N LEU A 236 6.31 -21.78 -1.90
CA LEU A 236 7.42 -21.61 -2.84
C LEU A 236 7.65 -22.81 -3.77
N ARG A 237 7.33 -24.04 -3.34
CA ARG A 237 7.35 -25.20 -4.25
C ARG A 237 6.30 -25.08 -5.36
N ASN A 238 5.16 -24.47 -5.07
CA ASN A 238 4.08 -24.28 -6.02
C ASN A 238 4.24 -23.01 -6.87
N ASP A 239 4.74 -21.93 -6.26
CA ASP A 239 5.10 -20.68 -6.91
C ASP A 239 6.46 -20.16 -6.41
N PRO A 240 7.56 -20.48 -7.13
CA PRO A 240 8.88 -19.99 -6.79
C PRO A 240 9.06 -18.47 -6.90
N ALA A 241 8.12 -17.76 -7.53
CA ALA A 241 8.15 -16.30 -7.67
C ALA A 241 7.35 -15.58 -6.58
N PHE A 242 6.80 -16.30 -5.59
CA PHE A 242 6.00 -15.71 -4.51
C PHE A 242 6.89 -14.92 -3.53
N ALA A 243 7.18 -13.66 -3.88
CA ALA A 243 8.15 -12.82 -3.20
C ALA A 243 7.87 -12.67 -1.69
N SER A 244 6.60 -12.52 -1.30
CA SER A 244 6.21 -12.40 0.12
C SER A 244 6.56 -13.64 0.95
N ALA A 245 6.51 -14.84 0.35
CA ALA A 245 6.89 -16.09 1.03
C ALA A 245 8.41 -16.15 1.24
N HIS A 246 9.20 -15.70 0.26
CA HIS A 246 10.65 -15.53 0.44
C HIS A 246 10.97 -14.53 1.56
N PHE A 247 10.27 -13.40 1.61
CA PHE A 247 10.47 -12.41 2.66
C PHE A 247 10.13 -12.97 4.05
N ASN A 248 8.96 -13.57 4.23
CA ASN A 248 8.55 -14.11 5.53
C ASN A 248 9.45 -15.27 5.96
N LEU A 249 9.78 -16.19 5.05
CA LEU A 249 10.67 -17.31 5.36
C LEU A 249 12.09 -16.84 5.72
N SER A 250 12.58 -15.74 5.13
CA SER A 250 13.86 -15.16 5.51
C SER A 250 13.86 -14.64 6.96
N ARG A 251 12.82 -13.92 7.37
CA ARG A 251 12.66 -13.40 8.72
C ARG A 251 12.48 -14.53 9.73
N LEU A 252 11.68 -15.53 9.38
CA LEU A 252 11.43 -16.70 10.22
C LEU A 252 12.72 -17.51 10.45
N TYR A 253 13.53 -17.73 9.40
CA TYR A 253 14.82 -18.39 9.54
C TYR A 253 15.85 -17.58 10.31
N GLU A 254 15.82 -16.25 10.23
CA GLU A 254 16.63 -15.40 11.11
C GLU A 254 16.25 -15.60 12.58
N ALA A 255 14.94 -15.60 12.89
CA ALA A 255 14.45 -15.84 14.25
C ALA A 255 14.81 -17.24 14.79
N MET A 256 14.88 -18.25 13.92
CA MET A 256 15.33 -19.60 14.25
C MET A 256 16.87 -19.75 14.33
N GLY A 257 17.65 -18.71 14.04
CA GLY A 257 19.12 -18.77 13.99
C GLY A 257 19.70 -19.46 12.76
N ARG A 258 18.90 -19.69 11.71
CA ARG A 258 19.30 -20.32 10.44
C ARG A 258 19.75 -19.26 9.42
N SER A 259 20.84 -18.56 9.74
CA SER A 259 21.30 -17.38 8.97
C SER A 259 21.56 -17.65 7.49
N THR A 260 22.09 -18.83 7.13
CA THR A 260 22.37 -19.17 5.73
C THR A 260 21.09 -19.28 4.90
N ASP A 261 20.05 -19.95 5.43
CA ASP A 261 18.76 -20.07 4.76
C ASP A 261 18.07 -18.70 4.66
N ALA A 262 18.14 -17.90 5.74
CA ALA A 262 17.60 -16.55 5.76
C ALA A 262 18.19 -15.66 4.65
N LEU A 263 19.51 -15.65 4.50
CA LEU A 263 20.20 -14.87 3.46
C LEU A 263 19.83 -15.33 2.05
N ARG A 264 19.66 -16.64 1.82
CA ARG A 264 19.21 -17.17 0.53
C ARG A 264 17.83 -16.62 0.16
N HIS A 265 16.84 -16.76 1.05
CA HIS A 265 15.49 -16.29 0.76
C HIS A 265 15.41 -14.76 0.64
N LEU A 266 16.20 -14.01 1.42
CA LEU A 266 16.30 -12.55 1.28
C LEU A 266 16.87 -12.13 -0.08
N ALA A 267 17.87 -12.86 -0.61
CA ALA A 267 18.44 -12.60 -1.92
C ALA A 267 17.42 -12.87 -3.04
N ASP A 268 16.66 -13.95 -2.93
CA ASP A 268 15.57 -14.27 -3.88
C ASP A 268 14.46 -13.22 -3.87
N TYR A 269 14.02 -12.78 -2.68
CA TYR A 269 13.05 -11.68 -2.53
C TYR A 269 13.52 -10.40 -3.25
N LYS A 270 14.77 -9.99 -3.00
CA LYS A 270 15.35 -8.80 -3.64
C LYS A 270 15.45 -8.92 -5.15
N ARG A 271 15.80 -10.11 -5.66
CA ARG A 271 15.86 -10.38 -7.10
C ARG A 271 14.48 -10.21 -7.74
N LEU A 272 13.43 -10.79 -7.13
CA LEU A 272 12.06 -10.71 -7.64
C LEU A 272 11.53 -9.26 -7.62
N LYS A 273 11.75 -8.51 -6.54
CA LYS A 273 11.34 -7.09 -6.46
C LYS A 273 12.14 -6.17 -7.38
N GLY A 274 13.39 -6.50 -7.68
CA GLY A 274 14.23 -5.75 -8.61
C GLY A 274 13.92 -6.00 -10.09
N SER A 275 13.28 -7.12 -10.43
CA SER A 275 12.85 -7.45 -11.81
C SER A 275 11.48 -6.87 -12.21
N GLU A 276 10.76 -6.26 -11.27
CA GLU A 276 9.48 -5.58 -11.51
C GLU A 276 9.63 -4.09 -11.89
N ALA A 277 10.87 -3.60 -12.04
CA ALA A 277 11.23 -2.23 -12.41
C ALA A 277 11.75 -2.15 -13.85
#